data_AF-A0A1V5TDG7-F1
#
_entry.id   AF-A0A1V5TDG7-F1
#
_cell.length_a   1.000
_cell.length_b   1.000
_cell.length_c   1.000
_cell.angle_alpha   90.00
_cell.angle_beta   90.00
_cell.angle_gamma   90.00
#
_symmetry.space_group_name_H-M   'P 1'
#
loop_
_entity.id
_entity.type
_entity.pdbx_description
1 polymer ?
#
loop_
_entity_poly.entity_id
_entity_poly.type
_entity_poly.pdbx_seq_one_letter_code
_entity_poly.pdbx_strand_id
1 'polypeptide(L)'
;MKKMFLFLAVAGISMSSYAQSEKYVKAMEKLVPAVDTTHSVEGLLDLSAAFERIANAEKTQWLPYYYAALCQVNLGNMYFAQGQADKIDPLMDKAEPLLTKAEELEKNNTEIFCLKKMYNSGRMMVDPVSRYMSYGIEAADALKTAKSLNPENPRVYLLEGQDKFYTPEQYGGSKSEAKKLFEEAKKKFENFKPADTISPTWGMGQLNYFLSLQKGQE
;
A
#
# COMPACT_ATOMS: atom_id res chain seq x y z
N MET A 1 15.36 49.97 25.94
CA MET A 1 15.59 49.20 24.70
C MET A 1 16.00 47.75 24.99
N LYS A 2 15.11 46.94 25.59
CA LYS A 2 15.39 45.51 25.90
C LYS A 2 14.22 44.55 25.60
N LYS A 3 13.15 45.02 24.96
CA LYS A 3 11.96 44.19 24.67
C LYS A 3 11.74 43.90 23.17
N MET A 4 12.64 44.32 22.29
CA MET A 4 12.49 44.12 20.83
C MET A 4 13.21 42.88 20.26
N PHE A 5 13.92 42.09 21.08
CA PHE A 5 14.64 40.91 20.60
C PHE A 5 13.81 39.62 20.57
N LEU A 6 12.56 39.62 21.03
CA LEU A 6 11.74 38.39 21.09
C LEU A 6 10.86 38.14 19.85
N PHE A 7 10.71 39.11 18.94
CA PHE A 7 9.86 38.98 17.74
C PHE A 7 10.58 38.42 16.51
N LEU A 8 11.92 38.40 16.49
CA LEU A 8 12.68 37.89 15.33
C LEU A 8 12.87 36.36 15.33
N ALA A 9 12.67 35.68 16.47
CA ALA A 9 12.89 34.24 16.58
C ALA A 9 11.71 33.39 16.06
N VAL A 10 10.50 33.95 16.00
CA VAL A 10 9.28 33.22 15.59
C VAL A 10 9.11 33.17 14.06
N ALA A 11 9.63 34.17 13.34
CA ALA A 11 9.55 34.22 11.88
C ALA A 11 10.52 33.24 11.16
N GLY A 12 11.60 32.81 11.83
CA GLY A 12 12.57 31.86 11.26
C GLY A 12 12.10 30.41 11.27
N ILE A 13 11.26 30.02 12.23
CA ILE A 13 10.82 28.62 12.42
C ILE A 13 9.82 28.19 11.35
N SER A 14 8.91 29.08 10.96
CA SER A 14 7.89 28.79 9.94
C SER A 14 8.50 28.61 8.54
N MET A 15 9.50 29.41 8.15
CA MET A 15 10.18 29.23 6.86
C MET A 15 10.93 27.89 6.76
N SER A 16 11.49 27.39 7.87
CA SER A 16 12.17 26.10 7.90
C SER A 16 11.22 24.91 7.73
N SER A 17 10.02 24.95 8.34
CA SER A 17 9.02 23.89 8.19
C SER A 17 8.46 23.81 6.76
N TYR A 18 8.25 24.95 6.09
CA TYR A 18 7.78 24.96 4.69
C TYR A 18 8.84 24.42 3.73
N ALA A 19 10.12 24.77 3.90
CA ALA A 19 11.20 24.28 3.06
C ALA A 19 11.50 22.78 3.25
N GLN A 20 11.38 22.27 4.49
CA GLN A 20 11.51 20.84 4.79
C GLN A 20 10.40 20.04 4.09
N SER A 21 9.16 20.53 4.12
CA SER A 21 8.03 19.91 3.41
C SER A 21 8.26 19.82 1.89
N GLU A 22 8.84 20.85 1.25
CA GLU A 22 9.07 20.85 -0.20
C GLU A 22 10.15 19.84 -0.62
N LYS A 23 11.25 19.74 0.15
CA LYS A 23 12.31 18.75 -0.12
C LYS A 23 11.80 17.32 0.03
N TYR A 24 10.99 17.07 1.07
CA TYR A 24 10.31 15.81 1.30
C TYR A 24 9.42 15.42 0.11
N VAL A 25 8.50 16.30 -0.29
CA VAL A 25 7.58 16.05 -1.40
C VAL A 25 8.36 15.77 -2.69
N LYS A 26 9.35 16.60 -3.04
CA LYS A 26 10.19 16.38 -4.24
C LYS A 26 10.98 15.08 -4.21
N ALA A 27 11.37 14.60 -3.02
CA ALA A 27 12.05 13.31 -2.90
C ALA A 27 11.07 12.16 -3.15
N MET A 28 9.85 12.25 -2.59
CA MET A 28 8.80 11.26 -2.77
C MET A 28 8.27 11.22 -4.21
N GLU A 29 8.02 12.36 -4.85
CA GLU A 29 7.52 12.46 -6.24
C GLU A 29 8.41 11.74 -7.25
N LYS A 30 9.72 11.64 -6.98
CA LYS A 30 10.67 10.89 -7.83
C LYS A 30 10.52 9.38 -7.73
N LEU A 31 10.05 8.88 -6.59
CA LEU A 31 10.05 7.45 -6.25
C LEU A 31 8.67 6.83 -6.39
N VAL A 32 7.61 7.55 -5.98
CA VAL A 32 6.23 7.02 -5.93
C VAL A 32 5.78 6.41 -7.26
N PRO A 33 5.99 7.04 -8.44
CA PRO A 33 5.58 6.45 -9.72
C PRO A 33 6.27 5.11 -10.04
N ALA A 34 7.48 4.90 -9.52
CA ALA A 34 8.25 3.68 -9.79
C ALA A 34 7.68 2.46 -9.06
N VAL A 35 6.90 2.64 -7.99
CA VAL A 35 6.34 1.54 -7.19
C VAL A 35 5.37 0.67 -8.00
N ASP A 36 4.57 1.28 -8.88
CA ASP A 36 3.59 0.55 -9.72
C ASP A 36 4.22 -0.03 -10.99
N THR A 37 5.36 0.52 -11.44
CA THR A 37 6.00 0.16 -12.73
C THR A 37 7.23 -0.74 -12.57
N THR A 38 7.76 -0.90 -11.36
CA THR A 38 8.91 -1.75 -11.08
C THR A 38 8.45 -3.19 -10.84
N HIS A 39 8.97 -4.11 -11.66
CA HIS A 39 8.64 -5.54 -11.59
C HIS A 39 9.90 -6.43 -11.45
N SER A 40 10.97 -5.88 -10.88
CA SER A 40 12.20 -6.61 -10.58
C SER A 40 12.45 -6.68 -9.06
N VAL A 41 13.07 -7.77 -8.62
CA VAL A 41 13.41 -7.97 -7.19
C VAL A 41 14.35 -6.86 -6.71
N GLU A 42 15.43 -6.61 -7.45
CA GLU A 42 16.42 -5.58 -7.11
C GLU A 42 15.78 -4.19 -7.07
N GLY A 43 14.94 -3.85 -8.06
CA GLY A 43 14.31 -2.53 -8.13
C GLY A 43 13.36 -2.26 -6.96
N LEU A 44 12.56 -3.26 -6.54
CA LEU A 44 11.68 -3.08 -5.39
C LEU A 44 12.45 -3.03 -4.06
N LEU A 45 13.57 -3.77 -3.94
CA LEU A 45 14.46 -3.66 -2.78
C LEU A 45 15.08 -2.26 -2.68
N ASP A 46 15.57 -1.73 -3.80
CA ASP A 46 16.15 -0.39 -3.88
C ASP A 46 15.13 0.70 -3.56
N LEU A 47 13.90 0.57 -4.08
CA LEU A 47 12.79 1.47 -3.75
C LEU A 47 12.45 1.41 -2.27
N SER A 48 12.30 0.21 -1.70
CA SER A 48 12.02 0.05 -0.27
C SER A 48 13.08 0.77 0.58
N ALA A 49 14.36 0.50 0.30
CA ALA A 49 15.47 1.14 1.01
C ALA A 49 15.51 2.68 0.80
N ALA A 50 15.13 3.17 -0.38
CA ALA A 50 15.04 4.61 -0.65
C ALA A 50 13.94 5.28 0.18
N PHE A 51 12.75 4.67 0.24
CA PHE A 51 11.68 5.16 1.09
C PHE A 51 12.03 5.09 2.57
N GLU A 52 12.71 4.03 3.05
CA GLU A 52 13.18 3.94 4.44
C GLU A 52 14.16 5.06 4.79
N ARG A 53 15.08 5.43 3.87
CA ARG A 53 15.97 6.59 4.09
C ARG A 53 15.19 7.89 4.25
N ILE A 54 14.13 8.09 3.46
CA ILE A 54 13.24 9.25 3.60
C ILE A 54 12.49 9.18 4.92
N ALA A 55 11.94 8.01 5.28
CA ALA A 55 11.20 7.78 6.52
C ALA A 55 12.04 8.11 7.77
N ASN A 56 13.31 7.75 7.75
CA ASN A 56 14.27 8.04 8.82
C ASN A 56 14.61 9.52 8.95
N ALA A 57 14.57 10.27 7.84
CA ALA A 57 14.77 11.73 7.84
C ALA A 57 13.49 12.48 8.22
N GLU A 58 12.33 12.02 7.73
CA GLU A 58 11.02 12.67 7.85
C GLU A 58 10.09 11.86 8.76
N LYS A 59 10.52 11.65 10.02
CA LYS A 59 9.92 10.69 10.96
C LYS A 59 8.44 10.90 11.31
N THR A 60 7.89 12.07 11.00
CA THR A 60 6.48 12.41 11.23
C THR A 60 5.60 12.15 10.01
N GLN A 61 6.18 11.78 8.86
CA GLN A 61 5.47 11.51 7.61
C GLN A 61 5.19 10.02 7.49
N TRP A 62 3.94 9.62 7.32
CA TRP A 62 3.54 8.21 7.24
C TRP A 62 3.83 7.58 5.86
N LEU A 63 3.74 8.37 4.78
CA LEU A 63 3.85 7.86 3.39
C LEU A 63 5.17 7.14 3.10
N PRO A 64 6.37 7.61 3.51
CA PRO A 64 7.61 6.88 3.31
C PRO A 64 7.59 5.48 3.94
N TYR A 65 7.07 5.36 5.17
CA TYR A 65 6.92 4.07 5.83
C TYR A 65 5.94 3.17 5.06
N TYR A 66 4.81 3.73 4.63
CA TYR A 66 3.82 3.02 3.82
C TYR A 66 4.42 2.47 2.52
N TYR A 67 5.12 3.29 1.74
CA TYR A 67 5.69 2.86 0.47
C TYR A 67 6.83 1.86 0.65
N ALA A 68 7.66 2.05 1.68
CA ALA A 68 8.70 1.07 2.02
C ALA A 68 8.10 -0.31 2.31
N ALA A 69 7.02 -0.37 3.12
CA ALA A 69 6.28 -1.59 3.41
C ALA A 69 5.60 -2.16 2.16
N LEU A 70 4.97 -1.32 1.33
CA LEU A 70 4.33 -1.73 0.07
C LEU A 70 5.31 -2.41 -0.88
N CYS A 71 6.54 -1.89 -1.00
CA CYS A 71 7.59 -2.54 -1.80
C CYS A 71 7.95 -3.94 -1.27
N GLN A 72 8.07 -4.12 0.05
CA GLN A 72 8.32 -5.44 0.66
C GLN A 72 7.16 -6.41 0.42
N VAL A 73 5.91 -5.92 0.52
CA VAL A 73 4.72 -6.73 0.26
C VAL A 73 4.62 -7.13 -1.21
N ASN A 74 4.92 -6.20 -2.14
CA ASN A 74 4.96 -6.49 -3.57
C ASN A 74 6.06 -7.51 -3.92
N LEU A 75 7.22 -7.44 -3.26
CA LEU A 75 8.26 -8.48 -3.37
C LEU A 75 7.73 -9.85 -2.91
N GLY A 76 7.00 -9.90 -1.80
CA GLY A 76 6.36 -11.13 -1.32
C GLY A 76 5.41 -11.73 -2.36
N ASN A 77 4.57 -10.89 -2.98
CA ASN A 77 3.68 -11.30 -4.06
C ASN A 77 4.44 -11.81 -5.30
N MET A 78 5.57 -11.19 -5.65
CA MET A 78 6.43 -11.65 -6.74
C MET A 78 7.02 -13.03 -6.46
N TYR A 79 7.56 -13.26 -5.25
CA TYR A 79 8.10 -14.56 -4.88
C TYR A 79 7.04 -15.64 -4.79
N PHE A 80 5.83 -15.30 -4.31
CA PHE A 80 4.68 -16.20 -4.35
C PHE A 80 4.38 -16.67 -5.78
N ALA A 81 4.33 -15.73 -6.74
CA ALA A 81 4.10 -16.06 -8.16
C ALA A 81 5.22 -16.93 -8.77
N GLN A 82 6.42 -16.91 -8.19
CA GLN A 82 7.56 -17.76 -8.56
C GLN A 82 7.62 -19.09 -7.80
N GLY A 83 6.65 -19.38 -6.92
CA GLY A 83 6.63 -20.58 -6.09
C GLY A 83 7.66 -20.59 -4.95
N GLN A 84 8.20 -19.44 -4.56
CA GLN A 84 9.24 -19.29 -3.54
C GLN A 84 8.66 -18.77 -2.21
N ALA A 85 7.76 -19.56 -1.62
CA ALA A 85 7.04 -19.17 -0.40
C ALA A 85 7.97 -18.92 0.80
N ASP A 86 9.13 -19.59 0.86
CA ASP A 86 10.15 -19.42 1.91
C ASP A 86 10.73 -18.00 1.97
N LYS A 87 10.61 -17.23 0.88
CA LYS A 87 11.09 -15.84 0.79
C LYS A 87 10.11 -14.82 1.37
N ILE A 88 8.85 -15.19 1.58
CA ILE A 88 7.78 -14.23 1.88
C ILE A 88 7.86 -13.78 3.35
N ASP A 89 7.99 -14.70 4.31
CA ASP A 89 8.02 -14.35 5.74
C ASP A 89 9.12 -13.32 6.09
N PRO A 90 10.38 -13.48 5.63
CA PRO A 90 11.42 -12.48 5.86
C PRO A 90 11.11 -11.08 5.29
N LEU A 91 10.31 -10.99 4.24
CA LEU A 91 9.87 -9.70 3.67
C LEU A 91 8.75 -9.10 4.49
N MET A 92 7.82 -9.93 4.97
CA MET A 92 6.77 -9.50 5.89
C MET A 92 7.37 -9.04 7.22
N ASP A 93 8.39 -9.72 7.75
CA ASP A 93 9.12 -9.28 8.96
C ASP A 93 9.71 -7.86 8.80
N LYS A 94 10.15 -7.50 7.59
CA LYS A 94 10.62 -6.13 7.27
C LYS A 94 9.48 -5.14 7.09
N ALA A 95 8.38 -5.57 6.48
CA ALA A 95 7.21 -4.72 6.22
C ALA A 95 6.48 -4.34 7.51
N GLU A 96 6.43 -5.23 8.50
CA GLU A 96 5.65 -5.06 9.73
C GLU A 96 6.00 -3.79 10.51
N PRO A 97 7.25 -3.52 10.93
CA PRO A 97 7.57 -2.31 11.69
C PRO A 97 7.32 -1.03 10.90
N LEU A 98 7.50 -1.07 9.57
CA LEU A 98 7.22 0.05 8.68
C LEU A 98 5.71 0.33 8.62
N LEU A 99 4.91 -0.72 8.44
CA LEU A 99 3.45 -0.63 8.38
C LEU A 99 2.86 -0.18 9.72
N THR A 100 3.35 -0.72 10.84
CA THR A 100 2.97 -0.27 12.19
C THR A 100 3.29 1.21 12.35
N LYS A 101 4.48 1.66 11.92
CA LYS A 101 4.85 3.07 12.06
C LYS A 101 3.98 4.00 11.21
N ALA A 102 3.63 3.59 9.99
CA ALA A 102 2.69 4.33 9.16
C ALA A 102 1.32 4.47 9.86
N GLU A 103 0.79 3.38 10.43
CA GLU A 103 -0.52 3.38 11.12
C GLU A 103 -0.51 4.21 12.40
N GLU A 104 0.60 4.22 13.15
CA GLU A 104 0.76 5.09 14.33
C GLU A 104 0.67 6.57 13.98
N LEU A 105 1.28 6.95 12.85
CA LEU A 105 1.36 8.34 12.36
C LEU A 105 0.05 8.79 11.72
N GLU A 106 -0.65 7.90 11.01
CA GLU A 106 -1.88 8.20 10.27
C GLU A 106 -2.94 7.13 10.54
N LYS A 107 -3.66 7.30 11.65
CA LYS A 107 -4.73 6.37 12.07
C LYS A 107 -5.94 6.44 11.15
N ASN A 108 -6.69 5.35 11.06
CA ASN A 108 -7.94 5.29 10.29
C ASN A 108 -7.77 5.63 8.79
N ASN A 109 -6.63 5.26 8.21
CA ASN A 109 -6.33 5.52 6.81
C ASN A 109 -6.61 4.30 5.93
N THR A 110 -7.49 4.46 4.94
CA THR A 110 -7.89 3.38 4.04
C THR A 110 -6.72 2.74 3.29
N GLU A 111 -5.71 3.52 2.86
CA GLU A 111 -4.55 2.98 2.15
C GLU A 111 -3.74 2.04 3.05
N ILE A 112 -3.54 2.42 4.31
CA ILE A 112 -2.85 1.60 5.31
C ILE A 112 -3.62 0.30 5.55
N PHE A 113 -4.95 0.35 5.66
CA PHE A 113 -5.76 -0.87 5.81
C PHE A 113 -5.72 -1.77 4.56
N CYS A 114 -5.69 -1.20 3.35
CA CYS A 114 -5.43 -1.96 2.13
C CYS A 114 -4.06 -2.66 2.19
N LEU A 115 -3.01 -1.98 2.66
CA LEU A 115 -1.69 -2.58 2.81
C LEU A 115 -1.65 -3.63 3.92
N LYS A 116 -2.35 -3.44 5.04
CA LYS A 116 -2.53 -4.46 6.09
C LYS A 116 -3.20 -5.72 5.56
N LYS A 117 -4.24 -5.58 4.72
CA LYS A 117 -4.84 -6.72 4.01
C LYS A 117 -3.77 -7.47 3.22
N MET A 118 -2.97 -6.76 2.42
CA MET A 118 -1.97 -7.39 1.56
C MET A 118 -0.84 -8.05 2.38
N TYR A 119 -0.35 -7.40 3.44
CA TYR A 119 0.61 -7.95 4.39
C TYR A 119 0.13 -9.27 5.00
N ASN A 120 -1.08 -9.27 5.56
CA ASN A 120 -1.66 -10.46 6.18
C ASN A 120 -1.95 -11.55 5.15
N SER A 121 -2.39 -11.19 3.93
CA SER A 121 -2.52 -12.16 2.83
C SER A 121 -1.17 -12.80 2.49
N GLY A 122 -0.08 -12.01 2.46
CA GLY A 122 1.29 -12.51 2.26
C GLY A 122 1.69 -13.53 3.33
N ARG A 123 1.51 -13.19 4.61
CA ARG A 123 1.76 -14.10 5.75
C ARG A 123 0.95 -15.38 5.66
N MET A 124 -0.33 -15.27 5.31
CA MET A 124 -1.24 -16.40 5.15
C MET A 124 -0.80 -17.34 4.02
N MET A 125 -0.41 -16.79 2.86
CA MET A 125 -0.07 -17.58 1.67
C MET A 125 1.16 -18.49 1.83
N VAL A 126 2.02 -18.24 2.82
CA VAL A 126 3.17 -19.11 3.13
C VAL A 126 2.72 -20.50 3.57
N ASP A 127 1.67 -20.56 4.40
CA ASP A 127 1.06 -21.82 4.86
C ASP A 127 -0.45 -21.62 5.10
N PRO A 128 -1.27 -21.62 4.03
CA PRO A 128 -2.67 -21.23 4.11
C PRO A 128 -3.49 -22.07 5.10
N VAL A 129 -3.18 -23.36 5.21
CA VAL A 129 -3.95 -24.29 6.06
C VAL A 129 -3.78 -23.95 7.53
N SER A 130 -2.54 -23.69 7.98
CA SER A 130 -2.29 -23.37 9.39
C SER A 130 -2.54 -21.89 9.73
N ARG A 131 -2.42 -21.00 8.74
CA ARG A 131 -2.41 -19.53 8.95
C ARG A 131 -3.72 -18.82 8.61
N TYR A 132 -4.71 -19.52 8.05
CA TYR A 132 -5.98 -18.88 7.69
C TYR A 132 -6.70 -18.26 8.90
N MET A 133 -6.81 -19.00 10.00
CA MET A 133 -7.56 -18.54 11.19
C MET A 133 -6.89 -17.39 11.94
N SER A 134 -5.63 -17.06 11.62
CA SER A 134 -4.96 -15.85 12.11
C SER A 134 -4.93 -14.80 11.00
N TYR A 135 -3.99 -14.91 10.08
CA TYR A 135 -3.71 -13.91 9.07
C TYR A 135 -4.82 -13.79 8.02
N GLY A 136 -5.56 -14.87 7.73
CA GLY A 136 -6.71 -14.80 6.82
C GLY A 136 -7.85 -13.94 7.39
N ILE A 137 -8.17 -14.11 8.69
CA ILE A 137 -9.16 -13.29 9.38
C ILE A 137 -8.70 -11.83 9.46
N GLU A 138 -7.45 -11.60 9.84
CA GLU A 138 -6.90 -10.23 9.92
C GLU A 138 -6.85 -9.52 8.57
N ALA A 139 -6.61 -10.25 7.47
CA ALA A 139 -6.68 -9.70 6.12
C ALA A 139 -8.12 -9.28 5.76
N ALA A 140 -9.11 -10.11 6.08
CA ALA A 140 -10.52 -9.82 5.83
C ALA A 140 -11.01 -8.62 6.65
N ASP A 141 -10.65 -8.55 7.93
CA ASP A 141 -11.01 -7.44 8.81
C ASP A 141 -10.35 -6.12 8.39
N ALA A 142 -9.10 -6.17 7.94
CA ALA A 142 -8.43 -5.01 7.39
C ALA A 142 -9.15 -4.49 6.13
N LEU A 143 -9.53 -5.37 5.20
CA LEU A 143 -10.25 -4.98 3.98
C LEU A 143 -11.64 -4.40 4.30
N LYS A 144 -12.36 -5.03 5.22
CA LYS A 144 -13.66 -4.54 5.71
C LYS A 144 -13.53 -3.15 6.32
N THR A 145 -12.51 -2.94 7.13
CA THR A 145 -12.21 -1.62 7.73
C THR A 145 -11.88 -0.60 6.65
N ALA A 146 -11.03 -0.95 5.68
CA ALA A 146 -10.71 -0.08 4.55
C ALA A 146 -11.98 0.37 3.80
N LYS A 147 -12.86 -0.58 3.47
CA LYS A 147 -14.14 -0.32 2.80
C LYS A 147 -15.06 0.57 3.62
N SER A 148 -15.12 0.37 4.94
CA SER A 148 -15.94 1.19 5.83
C SER A 148 -15.41 2.62 5.96
N LEU A 149 -14.09 2.81 5.93
CA LEU A 149 -13.46 4.12 6.05
C LEU A 149 -13.61 4.95 4.77
N ASN A 150 -13.43 4.32 3.61
CA ASN A 150 -13.60 4.98 2.33
C ASN A 150 -14.10 3.99 1.26
N PRO A 151 -15.43 3.89 1.06
CA PRO A 151 -16.00 3.05 0.01
C PRO A 151 -15.74 3.57 -1.40
N GLU A 152 -15.14 4.76 -1.57
CA GLU A 152 -14.73 5.27 -2.88
C GLU A 152 -13.28 4.92 -3.22
N ASN A 153 -12.54 4.29 -2.31
CA ASN A 153 -11.18 3.86 -2.60
C ASN A 153 -11.19 2.67 -3.59
N PRO A 154 -10.63 2.83 -4.81
CA PRO A 154 -10.68 1.77 -5.81
C PRO A 154 -9.88 0.52 -5.43
N ARG A 155 -8.83 0.66 -4.60
CA ARG A 155 -8.00 -0.47 -4.18
C ARG A 155 -8.75 -1.47 -3.30
N VAL A 156 -9.77 -1.02 -2.57
CA VAL A 156 -10.66 -1.92 -1.81
C VAL A 156 -11.31 -2.94 -2.75
N TYR A 157 -11.88 -2.48 -3.86
CA TYR A 157 -12.59 -3.33 -4.82
C TYR A 157 -11.64 -4.17 -5.66
N LEU A 158 -10.45 -3.65 -5.97
CA LEU A 158 -9.38 -4.43 -6.57
C LEU A 158 -9.00 -5.61 -5.66
N LEU A 159 -8.74 -5.37 -4.38
CA LEU A 159 -8.32 -6.39 -3.43
C LEU A 159 -9.44 -7.39 -3.12
N GLU A 160 -10.69 -6.94 -3.01
CA GLU A 160 -11.87 -7.80 -2.85
C GLU A 160 -12.09 -8.67 -4.09
N GLY A 161 -11.89 -8.11 -5.29
CA GLY A 161 -11.93 -8.85 -6.55
C GLY A 161 -10.84 -9.92 -6.62
N GLN A 162 -9.63 -9.62 -6.17
CA GLN A 162 -8.55 -10.61 -6.07
C GLN A 162 -8.92 -11.76 -5.12
N ASP A 163 -9.48 -11.46 -3.95
CA ASP A 163 -9.90 -12.49 -2.99
C ASP A 163 -10.95 -13.41 -3.61
N LYS A 164 -11.95 -12.84 -4.28
CA LYS A 164 -12.97 -13.60 -5.01
C LYS A 164 -12.40 -14.41 -6.18
N PHE A 165 -11.39 -13.89 -6.85
CA PHE A 165 -10.78 -14.54 -8.01
C PHE A 165 -9.92 -15.76 -7.61
N TYR A 166 -9.16 -15.65 -6.52
CA TYR A 166 -8.21 -16.67 -6.09
C TYR A 166 -8.80 -17.69 -5.10
N THR A 167 -9.83 -17.32 -4.34
CA THR A 167 -10.49 -18.26 -3.44
C THR A 167 -11.16 -19.38 -4.24
N PRO A 168 -10.99 -20.65 -3.88
CA PRO A 168 -11.75 -21.74 -4.51
C PRO A 168 -13.26 -21.57 -4.32
N GLU A 169 -14.07 -22.00 -5.29
CA GLU A 169 -15.53 -21.82 -5.26
C GLU A 169 -16.18 -22.46 -4.02
N GLN A 170 -15.68 -23.64 -3.60
CA GLN A 170 -16.14 -24.33 -2.39
C GLN A 170 -15.91 -23.55 -1.09
N TYR A 171 -15.03 -22.54 -1.12
CA TYR A 171 -14.75 -21.63 0.01
C TYR A 171 -15.32 -20.22 -0.22
N GLY A 172 -16.22 -20.05 -1.19
CA GLY A 172 -16.93 -18.79 -1.43
C GLY A 172 -16.27 -17.84 -2.43
N GLY A 173 -15.26 -18.32 -3.17
CA GLY A 173 -14.72 -17.61 -4.33
C GLY A 173 -15.68 -17.63 -5.52
N SER A 174 -15.52 -16.67 -6.43
CA SER A 174 -16.34 -16.56 -7.63
C SER A 174 -15.66 -15.65 -8.64
N LYS A 175 -15.25 -16.22 -9.79
CA LYS A 175 -14.69 -15.43 -10.89
C LYS A 175 -15.70 -14.44 -11.50
N SER A 176 -17.00 -14.77 -11.45
CA SER A 176 -18.06 -13.88 -11.93
C SER A 176 -18.27 -12.68 -11.00
N GLU A 177 -18.20 -12.87 -9.68
CA GLU A 177 -18.22 -11.76 -8.72
C GLU A 177 -16.92 -10.94 -8.80
N ALA A 178 -15.78 -11.59 -8.98
CA ALA A 178 -14.50 -10.90 -9.19
C ALA A 178 -14.54 -9.96 -10.40
N LYS A 179 -15.13 -10.39 -11.54
CA LYS A 179 -15.37 -9.51 -12.70
C LYS A 179 -16.15 -8.26 -12.34
N LYS A 180 -17.27 -8.39 -11.64
CA LYS A 180 -18.08 -7.25 -11.20
C LYS A 180 -17.29 -6.30 -10.29
N LEU A 181 -16.49 -6.85 -9.37
CA LEU A 181 -15.63 -6.08 -8.47
C LEU A 181 -14.52 -5.34 -9.20
N PHE A 182 -13.88 -5.97 -10.20
CA PHE A 182 -12.88 -5.30 -11.04
C PHE A 182 -13.50 -4.20 -11.92
N GLU A 183 -14.67 -4.43 -12.50
CA GLU A 183 -15.41 -3.39 -13.22
C GLU A 183 -15.78 -2.20 -12.32
N GLU A 184 -16.16 -2.47 -11.06
CA GLU A 184 -16.41 -1.43 -10.07
C GLU A 184 -15.13 -0.69 -9.66
N ALA A 185 -14.03 -1.42 -9.44
CA ALA A 185 -12.71 -0.83 -9.18
C ALA A 185 -12.30 0.09 -10.33
N LYS A 186 -12.56 -0.30 -11.58
CA LYS A 186 -12.26 0.52 -12.77
C LYS A 186 -12.99 1.85 -12.73
N LYS A 187 -14.31 1.84 -12.51
CA LYS A 187 -15.12 3.06 -12.39
C LYS A 187 -14.62 3.96 -11.27
N LYS A 188 -14.22 3.37 -10.13
CA LYS A 188 -13.67 4.12 -9.01
C LYS A 188 -12.31 4.72 -9.32
N PHE A 189 -11.42 3.98 -10.00
CA PHE A 189 -10.14 4.53 -10.44
C PHE A 189 -10.32 5.68 -11.45
N GLU A 190 -11.28 5.59 -12.37
CA GLU A 190 -11.58 6.67 -13.34
C GLU A 190 -11.99 7.98 -12.65
N ASN A 191 -12.59 7.89 -11.46
CA ASN A 191 -13.01 9.04 -10.65
C ASN A 191 -12.05 9.35 -9.49
N PHE A 192 -11.02 8.53 -9.28
CA PHE A 192 -10.12 8.65 -8.14
C PHE A 192 -9.21 9.85 -8.33
N LYS A 193 -9.25 10.78 -7.38
CA LYS A 193 -8.37 11.94 -7.33
C LYS A 193 -7.42 11.76 -6.14
N PRO A 194 -6.12 11.58 -6.38
CA PRO A 194 -5.12 11.56 -5.31
C PRO A 194 -5.21 12.86 -4.50
N ALA A 195 -5.03 12.79 -3.18
CA ALA A 195 -5.12 13.96 -2.31
C ALA A 195 -3.98 14.96 -2.60
N ASP A 196 -2.81 14.44 -2.95
CA ASP A 196 -1.63 15.19 -3.36
C ASP A 196 -0.79 14.37 -4.37
N THR A 197 0.35 14.93 -4.79
CA THR A 197 1.23 14.35 -5.81
C THR A 197 1.97 13.09 -5.36
N ILE A 198 2.01 12.82 -4.05
CA ILE A 198 2.73 11.69 -3.46
C ILE A 198 1.80 10.66 -2.84
N SER A 199 0.49 10.85 -3.00
CA SER A 199 -0.55 9.94 -2.57
C SER A 199 -0.55 8.63 -3.38
N PRO A 200 -0.99 7.50 -2.80
CA PRO A 200 -1.05 6.22 -3.51
C PRO A 200 -1.91 6.25 -4.79
N THR A 201 -1.27 5.89 -5.90
CA THR A 201 -1.89 5.78 -7.24
C THR A 201 -1.78 4.38 -7.85
N TRP A 202 -1.16 3.43 -7.14
CA TRP A 202 -0.96 2.06 -7.61
C TRP A 202 -2.27 1.29 -7.80
N GLY A 203 -2.18 0.20 -8.56
CA GLY A 203 -3.25 -0.79 -8.68
C GLY A 203 -3.98 -0.76 -10.02
N MET A 204 -3.86 0.31 -10.81
CA MET A 204 -4.43 0.35 -12.16
C MET A 204 -3.79 -0.71 -13.07
N GLY A 205 -2.46 -0.89 -13.00
CA GLY A 205 -1.77 -1.95 -13.74
C GLY A 205 -2.27 -3.35 -13.37
N GLN A 206 -2.43 -3.62 -12.07
CA GLN A 206 -2.97 -4.88 -11.57
C GLN A 206 -4.41 -5.10 -12.04
N LEU A 207 -5.25 -4.07 -11.95
CA LEU A 207 -6.64 -4.13 -12.41
C LEU A 207 -6.72 -4.47 -13.90
N ASN A 208 -5.92 -3.80 -14.73
CA ASN A 208 -5.88 -4.05 -16.16
C ASN A 208 -5.44 -5.49 -16.48
N TYR A 209 -4.49 -6.04 -15.72
CA TYR A 209 -4.11 -7.44 -15.82
C TYR A 209 -5.32 -8.37 -15.57
N PHE A 210 -6.02 -8.21 -14.44
CA PHE A 210 -7.18 -9.06 -14.13
C PHE A 210 -8.33 -8.93 -15.14
N LEU A 211 -8.63 -7.71 -15.60
CA LEU A 211 -9.62 -7.49 -16.66
C LEU A 211 -9.22 -8.14 -17.98
N SER A 212 -7.92 -8.22 -18.29
CA SER A 212 -7.45 -8.90 -19.50
C SER A 212 -7.66 -10.43 -19.44
N LEU A 213 -7.52 -11.05 -18.27
CA LEU A 213 -7.74 -12.48 -18.08
C LEU A 213 -9.20 -12.90 -18.31
N GLN A 214 -10.14 -11.97 -18.17
CA GLN A 214 -11.57 -12.22 -18.31
C GLN A 214 -12.04 -12.16 -19.76
N LYS A 215 -11.34 -11.41 -20.63
CA LYS A 215 -11.65 -11.34 -22.06
C LYS A 215 -11.31 -12.62 -22.82
N GLY A 216 -10.43 -13.46 -22.27
CA GLY A 216 -10.06 -14.76 -22.86
C GLY A 216 -10.97 -15.92 -22.43
N GLN A 217 -12.03 -15.66 -21.66
CA GLN A 217 -12.98 -16.66 -21.14
C GLN A 217 -14.39 -16.53 -21.77
N GLU A 218 -14.58 -15.57 -22.68
CA GLU A 218 -15.77 -15.41 -23.53
C GLU A 218 -15.53 -16.12 -24.88
#